data_AF-A0A494Z3T4-F1
#
_entry.id   AF-A0A494Z3T4-F1
#
_cell.length_a   1.000
_cell.length_b   1.000
_cell.length_c   1.000
_cell.angle_alpha   90.00
_cell.angle_beta   90.00
_cell.angle_gamma   90.00
#
_symmetry.space_group_name_H-M   'P 1'
#
loop_
_entity.id
_entity.type
_entity.pdbx_description
1 polymer ?
#
loop_
_entity_poly.entity_id
_entity_poly.type
_entity_poly.pdbx_seq_one_letter_code
_entity_poly.pdbx_strand_id
1 'polypeptide(L)' 'MTGMIWMNIDKPTKTITTHKPNCNYIPKKEPKHKGIERELRDGGWFAIGSDEYDRQFFYNIYPEFKRKTCNSCK' A
#
# COMPACT_ATOMS: atom_id res chain seq x y z
N MET A 1 18.21 7.61 -8.45
CA MET A 1 17.65 7.65 -7.08
C MET A 1 16.24 7.10 -7.16
N THR A 2 16.08 5.79 -6.95
CA THR A 2 14.76 5.14 -6.85
C THR A 2 14.17 5.49 -5.49
N GLY A 3 13.01 6.14 -5.47
CA GLY A 3 12.32 6.50 -4.23
C GLY A 3 11.49 5.32 -3.73
N MET A 4 11.45 5.08 -2.42
CA MET A 4 10.49 4.11 -1.87
C MET A 4 9.08 4.70 -1.92
N ILE A 5 8.09 3.88 -2.29
CA ILE A 5 6.67 4.21 -2.21
C ILE A 5 6.01 3.28 -1.19
N TRP A 6 4.78 3.61 -0.79
CA TRP A 6 4.01 2.78 0.14
C TRP A 6 2.76 2.21 -0.54
N MET A 7 2.51 0.92 -0.31
CA MET A 7 1.33 0.19 -0.73
C MET A 7 0.42 -0.05 0.47
N ASN A 8 -0.80 0.46 0.41
CA ASN A 8 -1.86 0.16 1.37
C ASN A 8 -2.81 -0.87 0.77
N ILE A 9 -2.77 -2.09 1.32
CA ILE A 9 -3.70 -3.17 1.01
C ILE A 9 -4.87 -3.06 1.99
N ASP A 10 -6.08 -2.87 1.47
CA ASP A 10 -7.30 -2.74 2.25
C ASP A 10 -8.31 -3.82 1.85
N LYS A 11 -8.38 -4.88 2.67
CA LYS A 11 -9.27 -6.02 2.41
C LYS A 11 -10.75 -5.66 2.53
N PRO A 12 -11.22 -4.90 3.55
CA PRO A 12 -12.63 -4.54 3.67
C PRO A 12 -13.17 -3.80 2.45
N THR A 13 -12.38 -2.89 1.88
CA THR A 13 -12.80 -2.12 0.69
C THR A 13 -12.35 -2.74 -0.64
N LYS A 14 -11.59 -3.84 -0.60
CA LYS A 14 -10.92 -4.46 -1.76
C LYS A 14 -10.14 -3.45 -2.59
N THR A 15 -9.25 -2.70 -1.94
CA THR A 15 -8.43 -1.69 -2.63
C THR A 15 -6.94 -1.83 -2.36
N ILE A 16 -6.16 -1.48 -3.37
CA ILE A 16 -4.71 -1.28 -3.25
C ILE A 16 -4.45 0.19 -3.56
N THR A 17 -3.94 0.95 -2.58
CA THR A 17 -3.66 2.37 -2.75
C THR A 17 -2.16 2.63 -2.68
N THR A 18 -1.63 3.29 -3.70
CA THR A 18 -0.23 3.75 -3.75
C THR A 18 -0.07 5.12 -3.11
N HIS A 19 1.02 5.30 -2.35
CA HIS A 19 1.37 6.55 -1.67
C HIS A 19 2.81 6.95 -2.02
N LYS A 20 3.03 8.23 -2.35
CA LYS A 20 4.37 8.81 -2.50
C LYS A 20 5.10 8.80 -1.15
N PRO A 21 6.44 8.79 -1.13
CA PRO A 21 7.21 8.96 0.10
C PRO A 21 6.75 10.23 0.84
N ASN A 22 6.72 10.16 2.17
CA ASN A 22 6.27 11.23 3.07
C ASN A 22 4.77 11.61 2.98
N CYS A 23 3.92 10.79 2.37
CA CYS A 23 2.47 11.01 2.42
C CYS A 23 1.94 10.99 3.87
N ASN A 24 1.13 11.98 4.25
CA ASN A 24 0.57 12.12 5.60
C ASN A 24 -0.36 10.97 6.03
N TYR A 25 -0.84 10.16 5.08
CA TYR A 25 -1.68 9.00 5.37
C TYR A 25 -0.86 7.73 5.68
N ILE A 26 0.45 7.74 5.47
CA ILE A 26 1.32 6.63 5.85
C ILE A 26 1.31 6.53 7.39
N PRO A 27 1.00 5.37 7.97
CA PRO A 27 0.91 5.22 9.42
C PRO A 27 2.28 5.39 10.07
N LYS A 28 2.35 6.24 11.10
CA LYS A 28 3.55 6.40 11.95
C LYS A 28 3.65 5.34 13.05
N LYS A 29 2.55 4.61 13.29
CA LYS A 29 2.43 3.51 14.25
C LYS A 29 1.49 2.47 13.68
N GLU A 30 1.67 1.22 14.06
CA GLU A 30 0.86 0.11 13.55
C GLU A 30 -0.64 0.32 13.88
N PRO A 31 -1.52 0.36 12.88
CA PRO A 31 -2.96 0.42 13.11
C PRO A 31 -3.49 -0.85 13.79
N LYS A 32 -4.58 -0.75 14.55
CA LYS A 32 -5.16 -1.88 15.32
C LYS A 32 -5.42 -3.15 14.49
N HIS A 33 -5.80 -2.99 13.23
CA HIS A 33 -6.24 -4.10 12.37
C HIS A 33 -5.50 -4.19 11.03
N LYS A 34 -4.45 -3.38 10.82
CA LYS A 34 -3.57 -3.46 9.66
C LYS A 34 -2.11 -3.50 10.11
N GLY A 35 -1.29 -4.31 9.45
CA GLY A 35 0.12 -4.40 9.77
C GLY A 35 0.98 -3.37 9.04
N ILE A 36 2.20 -3.15 9.53
CA ILE A 36 3.30 -2.49 8.80
C ILE A 36 4.29 -3.60 8.41
N GLU A 37 4.68 -3.67 7.14
CA GLU A 37 5.47 -4.75 6.51
C GLU A 37 4.87 -6.16 6.64
N ARG A 38 3.58 -6.25 6.97
CA ARG A 38 2.82 -7.49 7.08
C ARG A 38 1.33 -7.19 6.96
N GLU A 39 0.55 -8.24 6.77
CA GLU A 39 -0.90 -8.14 6.85
C GLU A 39 -1.43 -8.58 8.20
N LEU A 40 -2.48 -7.88 8.65
CA LEU A 40 -3.38 -8.34 9.70
C LEU A 40 -4.76 -8.57 9.08
N ARG A 41 -5.81 -8.56 9.93
CA ARG A 41 -7.19 -8.81 9.52
C ARG A 41 -7.65 -7.92 8.36
N ASP A 42 -7.39 -6.61 8.42
CA ASP A 42 -7.94 -5.64 7.46
C ASP A 42 -6.94 -5.32 6.32
N GLY A 43 -5.78 -5.99 6.30
CA GLY A 43 -4.71 -5.81 5.31
C GLY A 43 -3.41 -5.27 5.92
N GLY A 44 -2.64 -4.52 5.14
CA GLY A 44 -1.27 -4.13 5.50
C GLY A 44 -0.74 -2.93 4.74
N TRP A 45 0.36 -2.38 5.25
CA TRP A 45 1.15 -1.30 4.67
C TRP A 45 2.54 -1.81 4.35
N PHE A 46 3.01 -1.59 3.13
CA PHE A 46 4.31 -2.10 2.66
C PHE A 46 5.10 -0.98 2.01
N ALA A 47 6.33 -0.76 2.46
CA ALA A 47 7.32 0.03 1.74
C ALA A 47 7.91 -0.83 0.62
N ILE A 48 7.84 -0.32 -0.61
CA ILE A 48 8.34 -1.03 -1.80
C ILE A 48 9.19 -0.09 -2.66
N GLY A 49 9.96 -0.68 -3.58
CA GLY A 49 10.62 0.09 -4.62
C GLY A 49 9.61 0.86 -5.47
N SER A 50 10.03 2.00 -6.04
CA SER A 50 9.23 2.72 -7.05
C SER A 50 9.11 1.96 -8.37
N ASP A 51 9.80 0.84 -8.51
CA ASP A 51 9.72 0.06 -9.74
C ASP A 51 8.31 -0.51 -9.97
N GLU A 52 8.06 -0.88 -11.22
CA GLU A 52 6.78 -1.49 -11.56
C GLU A 52 6.68 -2.92 -11.04
N TYR A 53 7.81 -3.63 -10.97
CA TYR A 53 7.87 -5.03 -10.59
C TYR A 53 7.30 -5.28 -9.19
N ASP A 54 7.73 -4.49 -8.20
CA ASP A 54 7.27 -4.64 -6.82
C ASP A 54 5.77 -4.37 -6.69
N ARG A 55 5.22 -3.43 -7.48
CA ARG A 55 3.78 -3.17 -7.51
C ARG A 55 3.00 -4.34 -8.12
N GLN A 56 3.52 -4.94 -9.18
CA GLN A 56 2.87 -6.06 -9.86
C GLN A 56 2.77 -7.29 -8.95
N PHE A 57 3.73 -7.51 -8.04
CA PHE A 57 3.62 -8.56 -7.01
C PHE A 57 2.29 -8.47 -6.24
N PHE A 58 1.97 -7.29 -5.69
CA PHE A 58 0.71 -7.08 -4.96
C PHE A 58 -0.52 -7.16 -5.86
N TYR A 59 -0.43 -6.66 -7.11
CA TYR A 59 -1.54 -6.75 -8.06
C TYR A 59 -1.86 -8.18 -8.50
N ASN A 60 -0.87 -9.06 -8.53
CA ASN A 60 -1.06 -10.48 -8.84
C ASN A 60 -1.64 -11.27 -7.65
N ILE A 61 -1.29 -10.89 -6.41
CA ILE A 61 -1.87 -11.49 -5.20
C ILE A 61 -3.34 -11.09 -5.03
N TYR A 62 -3.69 -9.87 -5.42
CA TYR A 62 -5.03 -9.28 -5.27
C TYR A 62 -5.61 -8.79 -6.60
N PRO A 63 -5.85 -9.71 -7.56
CA PRO A 63 -6.24 -9.34 -8.92
C PRO A 63 -7.59 -8.62 -8.98
N GLU A 64 -8.50 -8.92 -8.04
CA GLU A 64 -9.82 -8.31 -7.95
C GLU A 64 -9.85 -6.98 -7.18
N PHE A 65 -8.73 -6.56 -6.58
CA PHE A 65 -8.70 -5.32 -5.81
C PHE A 65 -8.58 -4.11 -6.74
N LYS A 66 -9.39 -3.08 -6.45
CA LYS A 66 -9.32 -1.83 -7.19
C LYS A 66 -8.01 -1.10 -6.87
N ARG A 67 -7.23 -0.83 -7.91
CA ARG A 67 -5.99 -0.07 -7.85
C ARG A 67 -6.30 1.43 -7.77
N LYS A 68 -5.67 2.11 -6.82
CA LYS A 68 -5.85 3.54 -6.56
C LYS A 68 -4.51 4.22 -6.33
N THR A 69 -4.48 5.51 -6.60
CA THR A 69 -3.43 6.41 -6.11
C THR A 69 -4.04 7.28 -5.02
N CYS A 70 -3.30 7.46 -3.93
CA CYS A 70 -3.72 8.35 -2.85
C CYS A 70 -4.05 9.74 -3.41
N ASN A 71 -5.22 10.28 -3.05
CA ASN A 71 -5.66 11.58 -3.56
C ASN A 71 -4.75 12.73 -3.16
N SER A 72 -4.11 12.67 -1.98
CA SER A 72 -3.12 13.66 -1.54
C SER A 72 -1.72 13.45 -2.12
N CYS A 73 -1.52 12.39 -2.91
CA CYS A 73 -0.27 12.14 -3.63
C CYS A 73 -0.37 12.48 -5.12
N LYS A 74 -1.52 12.97 -5.61
CA LYS A 74 -1.68 13.38 -7.00
C LYS A 74 -0.80 14.59 -7.27
#